data_AF-N1PCM2-F1
#
_entry.id   AF-N1PCM2-F1
#
_cell.length_a   1.000
_cell.length_b   1.000
_cell.length_c   1.000
_cell.angle_alpha   90.00
_cell.angle_beta   90.00
_cell.angle_gamma   90.00
#
_symmetry.space_group_name_H-M   'P 1'
#
loop_
_entity.id
_entity.type
_entity.pdbx_description
1 polymer ?
#
loop_
_entity_poly.entity_id
_entity_poly.type
_entity_poly.pdbx_seq_one_letter_code
_entity_poly.pdbx_strand_id
1 'polypeptide(L)'
;MSFTRDAFFTLIIERCKKRIQNYRKRLSSCVGSMRSQLAKHSRIDEALRALLTIHDHKEFASQAYRFRKMAACKDLDDLADQQAVYSSWSDLRHLIGRCGSWYRAADFLVRHSPDFRDILQRCSIHGLSNISDYPAFNIEQNIRVLLEQVCSLPRPETDNAVRVLSTASGTREALAKVQKPFVHAEAAVAKHFSTQDFAFVGSDRYIGCSKPPCYCCQLYMKQSHINMGHKETSGRAWLKWALPNDDREGNEATGTYKLDDSKILSDMIDTMKSDVTRSLTHGQYGRKRKHDTTTGITPMIWEDSAQPESVRPSPAPALLQGKSA
;
A
#
# COMPACT_ATOMS: atom_id res chain seq x y z
N MET A 1 7.51 15.61 -31.59
CA MET A 1 6.87 14.28 -31.77
C MET A 1 5.57 14.26 -30.98
N SER A 2 4.41 14.11 -31.63
CA SER A 2 3.13 13.94 -30.91
C SER A 2 3.09 12.54 -30.32
N PHE A 3 3.20 12.45 -28.99
CA PHE A 3 3.12 11.18 -28.30
C PHE A 3 1.66 10.73 -28.25
N THR A 4 1.30 9.69 -29.01
CA THR A 4 -0.09 9.23 -29.13
C THR A 4 -0.51 8.46 -27.88
N ARG A 5 -1.83 8.47 -27.59
CA ARG A 5 -2.43 7.65 -26.54
C ARG A 5 -1.97 6.20 -26.66
N ASP A 6 -2.00 5.63 -27.86
CA ASP A 6 -1.63 4.22 -28.07
C ASP A 6 -0.17 3.93 -27.73
N ALA A 7 0.76 4.81 -28.14
CA ALA A 7 2.18 4.70 -27.83
C ALA A 7 2.44 4.75 -26.31
N PHE A 8 1.71 5.59 -25.57
CA PHE A 8 1.82 5.63 -24.10
C PHE A 8 1.41 4.32 -23.45
N PHE A 9 0.26 3.76 -23.86
CA PHE A 9 -0.21 2.50 -23.32
C PHE A 9 0.78 1.37 -23.59
N THR A 10 1.30 1.29 -24.82
CA THR A 10 2.31 0.29 -25.19
C THR A 10 3.56 0.43 -24.33
N LEU A 11 4.06 1.66 -24.12
CA LEU A 11 5.22 1.91 -23.26
C LEU A 11 4.99 1.46 -21.80
N ILE A 12 3.84 1.79 -21.21
CA ILE A 12 3.51 1.41 -19.83
C ILE A 12 3.39 -0.11 -19.69
N ILE A 13 2.70 -0.76 -20.63
CA ILE A 13 2.52 -2.21 -20.61
C ILE A 13 3.86 -2.94 -20.75
N GLU A 14 4.72 -2.52 -21.68
CA GLU A 14 6.04 -3.13 -21.84
C GLU A 14 6.91 -2.95 -20.58
N ARG A 15 6.92 -1.75 -19.96
CA ARG A 15 7.61 -1.54 -18.67
C ARG A 15 7.06 -2.41 -17.54
N CYS A 16 5.78 -2.79 -17.59
CA CYS A 16 5.12 -3.58 -16.57
C CYS A 16 4.98 -5.08 -16.92
N LYS A 17 5.49 -5.51 -18.08
CA LYS A 17 5.31 -6.85 -18.65
C LYS A 17 5.59 -7.99 -17.68
N LYS A 18 6.75 -7.96 -17.03
CA LYS A 18 7.13 -8.99 -16.04
C LYS A 18 6.14 -9.09 -14.88
N ARG A 19 5.59 -7.95 -14.43
CA ARG A 19 4.58 -7.92 -13.36
C ARG A 19 3.26 -8.51 -13.86
N ILE A 20 2.78 -8.07 -15.03
CA ILE A 20 1.56 -8.59 -15.66
C ILE A 20 1.65 -10.12 -15.82
N GLN A 21 2.77 -10.62 -16.33
CA GLN A 21 3.01 -12.06 -16.48
C GLN A 21 2.97 -12.81 -15.15
N ASN A 22 3.58 -12.26 -14.09
CA ASN A 22 3.53 -12.86 -12.76
C ASN A 22 2.09 -12.96 -12.24
N TYR A 23 1.33 -11.87 -12.29
CA TYR A 23 -0.07 -11.90 -11.83
C TYR A 23 -0.97 -12.77 -12.70
N ARG A 24 -0.73 -12.85 -14.01
CA ARG A 24 -1.43 -13.79 -14.88
C ARG A 24 -1.17 -15.23 -14.48
N LYS A 25 0.09 -15.62 -14.24
CA LYS A 25 0.44 -16.98 -13.77
C LYS A 25 -0.27 -17.31 -12.45
N ARG A 26 -0.27 -16.36 -11.51
CA ARG A 26 -0.97 -16.50 -10.23
C ARG A 26 -2.48 -16.62 -10.39
N LEU A 27 -3.07 -15.83 -11.30
CA LEU A 27 -4.48 -15.92 -11.66
C LEU A 27 -4.81 -17.29 -12.23
N SER A 28 -4.04 -17.78 -13.20
CA SER A 28 -4.23 -19.12 -13.78
C SER A 28 -4.12 -20.23 -12.75
N SER A 29 -3.15 -20.14 -11.83
CA SER A 29 -3.02 -21.10 -10.72
C SER A 29 -4.22 -21.05 -9.77
N CYS A 30 -4.67 -19.85 -9.40
CA CYS A 30 -5.86 -19.66 -8.56
C CYS A 30 -7.11 -20.25 -9.22
N VAL A 31 -7.37 -19.92 -10.49
CA VAL A 31 -8.47 -20.49 -11.29
C VAL A 31 -8.36 -22.02 -11.36
N GLY A 32 -7.15 -22.55 -11.57
CA GLY A 32 -6.89 -24.00 -11.55
C GLY A 32 -7.28 -24.66 -10.23
N SER A 33 -6.94 -24.05 -9.10
CA SER A 33 -7.30 -24.56 -7.77
C SER A 33 -8.80 -24.45 -7.46
N MET A 34 -9.51 -23.55 -8.13
CA MET A 34 -10.94 -23.26 -7.90
C MET A 34 -11.87 -23.92 -8.92
N ARG A 35 -11.37 -24.78 -9.82
CA ARG A 35 -12.16 -25.35 -10.95
C ARG A 35 -13.53 -25.91 -10.54
N SER A 36 -13.59 -26.69 -9.46
CA SER A 36 -14.84 -27.29 -8.99
C SER A 36 -15.85 -26.28 -8.46
N GLN A 37 -15.38 -25.17 -7.89
CA GLN A 37 -16.23 -24.07 -7.42
C GLN A 37 -16.71 -23.23 -8.60
N LEU A 38 -15.80 -22.90 -9.53
CA LEU A 38 -16.10 -22.12 -10.73
C LEU A 38 -17.11 -22.81 -11.65
N ALA A 39 -17.10 -24.15 -11.72
CA ALA A 39 -18.08 -24.91 -12.49
C ALA A 39 -19.54 -24.66 -12.05
N LYS A 40 -19.76 -24.19 -10.81
CA LYS A 40 -21.09 -23.81 -10.29
C LYS A 40 -21.50 -22.38 -10.66
N HIS A 41 -20.57 -21.59 -11.21
CA HIS A 41 -20.75 -20.18 -11.55
C HIS A 41 -20.31 -19.93 -13.01
N SER A 42 -21.09 -20.45 -13.97
CA SER A 42 -20.77 -20.46 -15.40
C SER A 42 -20.34 -19.10 -15.94
N ARG A 43 -21.04 -18.02 -15.56
CA ARG A 43 -20.71 -16.65 -16.01
C ARG A 43 -19.30 -16.21 -15.62
N ILE A 44 -18.86 -16.54 -14.41
CA ILE A 44 -17.51 -16.21 -13.92
C ILE A 44 -16.48 -17.09 -14.62
N ASP A 45 -16.74 -18.39 -14.74
CA ASP A 45 -15.84 -19.34 -15.41
C ASP A 45 -15.63 -18.99 -16.88
N GLU A 46 -16.69 -18.74 -17.64
CA GLU A 46 -16.62 -18.33 -19.05
C GLU A 46 -15.82 -17.04 -19.24
N ALA A 47 -16.10 -16.01 -18.43
CA ALA A 47 -15.39 -14.75 -18.50
C ALA A 47 -13.89 -14.89 -18.16
N LEU A 48 -13.54 -15.74 -17.18
CA LEU A 48 -12.15 -16.03 -16.82
C LEU A 48 -11.42 -16.83 -17.90
N ARG A 49 -12.09 -17.82 -18.52
CA ARG A 49 -11.52 -18.57 -19.64
C ARG A 49 -11.23 -17.64 -20.81
N ALA A 50 -12.18 -16.79 -21.20
CA ALA A 50 -12.00 -15.79 -22.25
C ALA A 50 -10.87 -14.80 -21.93
N LEU A 51 -10.74 -14.38 -20.67
CA LEU A 51 -9.63 -13.51 -20.26
C LEU A 51 -8.27 -14.22 -20.35
N LEU A 52 -8.19 -15.49 -19.95
CA LEU A 52 -6.94 -16.24 -19.87
C LEU A 52 -6.41 -16.72 -21.23
N THR A 53 -7.23 -16.75 -22.28
CA THR A 53 -6.80 -17.09 -23.66
C THR A 53 -6.06 -15.94 -24.37
N ILE A 54 -6.20 -14.70 -23.90
CA ILE A 54 -5.59 -13.53 -24.55
C ILE A 54 -4.07 -13.57 -24.40
N HIS A 55 -3.31 -13.75 -25.47
CA HIS A 55 -1.84 -13.83 -25.40
C HIS A 55 -1.15 -12.46 -25.27
N ASP A 56 -1.68 -11.45 -25.96
CA ASP A 56 -1.13 -10.10 -25.90
C ASP A 56 -1.29 -9.47 -24.51
N HIS A 57 -0.23 -8.83 -24.01
CA HIS A 57 -0.23 -8.29 -22.65
C HIS A 57 -1.07 -7.02 -22.49
N LYS A 58 -1.14 -6.19 -23.54
CA LYS A 58 -1.91 -4.95 -23.52
C LYS A 58 -3.39 -5.27 -23.57
N GLU A 59 -3.80 -6.17 -24.46
CA GLU A 59 -5.17 -6.64 -24.56
C GLU A 59 -5.59 -7.41 -23.31
N PHE A 60 -4.73 -8.27 -22.75
CA PHE A 60 -5.01 -8.96 -21.50
C PHE A 60 -5.26 -7.98 -20.35
N ALA A 61 -4.38 -6.98 -20.18
CA ALA A 61 -4.54 -5.97 -19.12
C ALA A 61 -5.78 -5.08 -19.34
N SER A 62 -6.07 -4.72 -20.59
CA SER A 62 -7.27 -3.99 -20.99
C SER A 62 -8.55 -4.76 -20.64
N GLN A 63 -8.62 -6.03 -21.02
CA GLN A 63 -9.77 -6.89 -20.75
C GLN A 63 -9.90 -7.21 -19.26
N ALA A 64 -8.80 -7.39 -18.52
CA ALA A 64 -8.84 -7.52 -17.07
C ALA A 64 -9.36 -6.24 -16.38
N TYR A 65 -9.07 -5.06 -16.94
CA TYR A 65 -9.66 -3.80 -16.46
C TYR A 65 -11.15 -3.71 -16.78
N ARG A 66 -11.56 -4.10 -17.99
CA ARG A 66 -12.97 -4.14 -18.43
C ARG A 66 -13.80 -5.18 -17.69
N PHE A 67 -13.18 -6.27 -17.22
CA PHE A 67 -13.83 -7.30 -16.41
C PHE A 67 -14.61 -6.68 -15.26
N ARG A 68 -14.07 -5.63 -14.64
CA ARG A 68 -14.71 -4.89 -13.53
C ARG A 68 -16.07 -4.28 -13.86
N LYS A 69 -16.40 -4.16 -15.14
CA LYS A 69 -17.69 -3.62 -15.63
C LYS A 69 -18.64 -4.73 -16.10
N MET A 70 -18.21 -5.99 -16.06
CA MET A 70 -19.02 -7.13 -16.49
C MET A 70 -19.90 -7.63 -15.35
N ALA A 71 -21.06 -8.20 -15.69
CA ALA A 71 -21.93 -8.87 -14.72
C ALA A 71 -21.19 -9.98 -13.94
N ALA A 72 -20.24 -10.67 -14.58
CA ALA A 72 -19.36 -11.65 -13.94
C ALA A 72 -18.55 -11.08 -12.75
N CYS A 73 -18.17 -9.80 -12.78
CA CYS A 73 -17.47 -9.17 -11.67
C CYS A 73 -18.40 -8.90 -10.50
N LYS A 74 -19.66 -8.50 -10.76
CA LYS A 74 -20.66 -8.33 -9.71
C LYS A 74 -20.92 -9.64 -8.98
N ASP A 75 -21.13 -10.72 -9.73
CA ASP A 75 -21.30 -12.06 -9.17
C ASP A 75 -20.07 -12.48 -8.34
N LEU A 76 -18.86 -12.11 -8.79
CA LEU A 76 -17.61 -12.36 -8.05
C LEU A 76 -17.49 -11.52 -6.77
N ASP A 77 -17.90 -10.24 -6.81
CA ASP A 77 -17.93 -9.36 -5.64
C ASP A 77 -18.90 -9.91 -4.59
N ASP A 78 -20.11 -10.29 -4.99
CA ASP A 78 -21.11 -10.89 -4.09
C ASP A 78 -20.58 -12.16 -3.41
N LEU A 79 -19.91 -13.05 -4.17
CA LEU A 79 -19.29 -14.26 -3.62
C LEU A 79 -18.10 -13.97 -2.69
N ALA A 80 -17.30 -12.95 -3.02
CA ALA A 80 -16.17 -12.56 -2.20
C ALA A 80 -16.61 -11.95 -0.87
N ASP A 81 -17.71 -11.18 -0.88
CA ASP A 81 -18.25 -10.49 0.29
C ASP A 81 -19.09 -11.41 1.19
N GLN A 82 -19.77 -12.42 0.63
CA GLN A 82 -20.49 -13.44 1.40
C GLN A 82 -19.59 -14.40 2.18
N GLN A 83 -18.31 -14.51 1.78
CA GLN A 83 -17.35 -15.37 2.44
C GLN A 83 -16.47 -14.60 3.41
N ALA A 84 -15.79 -15.32 4.30
CA ALA A 84 -14.78 -14.72 5.18
C ALA A 84 -13.79 -13.87 4.35
N VAL A 85 -13.31 -12.78 4.96
CA VAL A 85 -12.44 -11.70 4.39
C VAL A 85 -11.18 -12.20 3.64
N TYR A 86 -10.90 -13.51 3.68
CA TYR A 86 -9.72 -14.17 3.10
C TYR A 86 -10.07 -15.49 2.39
N SER A 87 -11.09 -15.46 1.52
CA SER A 87 -11.50 -16.60 0.70
C SER A 87 -10.75 -16.67 -0.64
N SER A 88 -10.76 -17.84 -1.29
CA SER A 88 -10.22 -17.98 -2.65
C SER A 88 -10.91 -17.04 -3.66
N TRP A 89 -12.18 -16.67 -3.42
CA TRP A 89 -12.90 -15.67 -4.21
C TRP A 89 -12.32 -14.26 -4.02
N SER A 90 -11.96 -13.90 -2.79
CA SER A 90 -11.27 -12.64 -2.51
C SER A 90 -9.89 -12.56 -3.20
N ASP A 91 -9.15 -13.68 -3.25
CA ASP A 91 -7.89 -13.80 -3.96
C ASP A 91 -8.07 -13.68 -5.48
N LEU A 92 -9.06 -14.37 -6.03
CA LEU A 92 -9.42 -14.31 -7.45
C LEU A 92 -9.73 -12.88 -7.87
N ARG A 93 -10.61 -12.20 -7.12
CA ARG A 93 -10.93 -10.79 -7.33
C ARG A 93 -9.70 -9.90 -7.28
N HIS A 94 -8.85 -10.08 -6.26
CA HIS A 94 -7.61 -9.32 -6.12
C HIS A 94 -6.69 -9.49 -7.33
N LEU A 95 -6.51 -10.73 -7.81
CA LEU A 95 -5.64 -11.06 -8.93
C LEU A 95 -6.13 -10.46 -10.25
N ILE A 96 -7.44 -10.51 -10.53
CA ILE A 96 -8.03 -9.84 -11.71
C ILE A 96 -7.80 -8.33 -11.61
N GLY A 97 -8.08 -7.76 -10.43
CA GLY A 97 -7.84 -6.35 -10.15
C GLY A 97 -6.39 -5.94 -10.41
N ARG A 98 -5.43 -6.78 -10.02
CA ARG A 98 -4.00 -6.60 -10.31
C ARG A 98 -3.69 -6.65 -11.80
N CYS A 99 -4.21 -7.63 -12.52
CA CYS A 99 -3.98 -7.77 -13.97
C CYS A 99 -4.38 -6.52 -14.75
N GLY A 100 -5.50 -5.87 -14.38
CA GLY A 100 -5.96 -4.63 -15.01
C GLY A 100 -5.37 -3.33 -14.45
N SER A 101 -4.58 -3.38 -13.38
CA SER A 101 -4.17 -2.17 -12.64
C SER A 101 -3.29 -1.20 -13.43
N TRP A 102 -2.37 -1.72 -14.26
CA TRP A 102 -1.49 -0.87 -15.07
C TRP A 102 -2.21 -0.23 -16.24
N TYR A 103 -3.15 -0.95 -16.86
CA TYR A 103 -4.01 -0.37 -17.89
C TYR A 103 -4.87 0.76 -17.30
N ARG A 104 -5.50 0.53 -16.14
CA ARG A 104 -6.25 1.57 -15.40
C ARG A 104 -5.38 2.80 -15.11
N ALA A 105 -4.15 2.61 -14.64
CA ALA A 105 -3.26 3.72 -14.33
C ALA A 105 -2.88 4.53 -15.58
N ALA A 106 -2.53 3.86 -16.69
CA ALA A 106 -2.24 4.51 -17.96
C ALA A 106 -3.47 5.29 -18.48
N ASP A 107 -4.63 4.66 -18.43
CA ASP A 107 -5.90 5.25 -18.85
C ASP A 107 -6.29 6.47 -18.00
N PHE A 108 -6.13 6.40 -16.69
CA PHE A 108 -6.33 7.54 -15.79
C PHE A 108 -5.42 8.71 -16.15
N LEU A 109 -4.12 8.46 -16.33
CA LEU A 109 -3.15 9.50 -16.69
C LEU A 109 -3.46 10.14 -18.04
N VAL A 110 -3.84 9.35 -19.05
CA VAL A 110 -4.16 9.92 -20.36
C VAL A 110 -5.41 10.79 -20.28
N ARG A 111 -6.46 10.33 -19.59
CA ARG A 111 -7.74 11.05 -19.49
C ARG A 111 -7.58 12.39 -18.76
N HIS A 112 -6.82 12.42 -17.65
CA HIS A 112 -6.72 13.60 -16.80
C HIS A 112 -5.43 14.41 -17.03
N SER A 113 -4.55 13.99 -17.95
CA SER A 113 -3.34 14.78 -18.27
C SER A 113 -3.62 16.22 -18.71
N PRO A 114 -4.76 16.56 -19.39
CA PRO A 114 -5.09 17.95 -19.66
C PRO A 114 -5.29 18.78 -18.38
N ASP A 115 -5.94 18.21 -17.37
CA ASP A 115 -6.24 18.88 -16.08
C ASP A 115 -4.98 19.14 -15.27
N PHE A 116 -3.95 18.30 -15.44
CA PHE A 116 -2.67 18.41 -14.75
C PHE A 116 -1.54 18.92 -15.66
N ARG A 117 -1.87 19.54 -16.80
CA ARG A 117 -0.88 19.95 -17.81
C ARG A 117 0.25 20.78 -17.21
N ASP A 118 -0.09 21.79 -16.42
CA ASP A 118 0.91 22.69 -15.84
C ASP A 118 1.86 21.98 -14.88
N ILE A 119 1.32 21.07 -14.05
CA ILE A 119 2.12 20.27 -13.12
C ILE A 119 3.01 19.30 -13.90
N LEU A 120 2.48 18.60 -14.91
CA LEU A 120 3.22 17.64 -15.71
C LEU A 120 4.30 18.28 -16.58
N GLN A 121 4.10 19.53 -17.03
CA GLN A 121 5.10 20.27 -17.81
C GLN A 121 6.24 20.83 -16.94
N ARG A 122 5.94 21.18 -15.69
CA ARG A 122 6.90 21.79 -14.76
C ARG A 122 7.49 20.79 -13.77
N CYS A 123 7.07 19.52 -13.80
CA CYS A 123 7.58 18.53 -12.86
C CYS A 123 9.05 18.21 -13.15
N SER A 124 9.85 18.17 -12.09
CA SER A 124 11.19 17.60 -12.07
C SER A 124 11.19 16.31 -11.26
N ILE A 125 11.96 15.33 -11.72
CA ILE A 125 12.13 14.06 -11.01
C ILE A 125 13.48 14.11 -10.32
N HIS A 126 13.46 14.07 -8.99
CA HIS A 126 14.66 14.01 -8.17
C HIS A 126 14.78 12.63 -7.55
N GLY A 127 15.92 11.98 -7.76
CA GLY A 127 16.31 10.82 -6.96
C GLY A 127 16.79 11.32 -5.60
N LEU A 128 16.27 10.74 -4.52
CA LEU A 128 16.82 10.98 -3.19
C LEU A 128 18.14 10.20 -3.09
N SER A 129 19.26 10.93 -3.17
CA SER A 129 20.58 10.41 -2.85
C SER A 129 20.64 10.12 -1.35
N ASN A 130 21.28 9.01 -0.97
CA ASN A 130 21.63 8.67 0.42
C ASN A 130 20.49 8.16 1.30
N ILE A 131 19.92 7.03 0.88
CA ILE A 131 19.36 6.10 1.85
C ILE A 131 20.51 5.20 2.32
N SER A 132 20.87 5.33 3.61
CA SER A 132 21.97 4.58 4.24
C SER A 132 21.91 3.06 3.93
N ASP A 133 23.07 2.43 3.64
CA ASP A 133 23.17 0.98 3.59
C ASP A 133 23.27 0.44 5.02
N TYR A 134 22.35 -0.45 5.37
CA TYR A 134 22.30 -1.06 6.68
C TYR A 134 22.97 -2.43 6.64
N PRO A 135 23.80 -2.76 7.64
CA PRO A 135 24.38 -4.10 7.71
C PRO A 135 23.28 -5.14 7.83
N ALA A 136 23.53 -6.30 7.24
CA ALA A 136 22.66 -7.43 7.42
C ALA A 136 22.70 -7.93 8.87
N PHE A 137 21.58 -8.40 9.39
CA PHE A 137 21.49 -8.92 10.75
C PHE A 137 20.69 -10.22 10.81
N ASN A 138 20.96 -11.03 11.83
CA ASN A 138 20.20 -12.23 12.15
C ASN A 138 19.19 -11.91 13.24
N ILE A 139 17.99 -12.47 13.13
CA ILE A 139 16.98 -12.38 14.19
C ILE A 139 17.23 -13.52 15.17
N GLU A 140 17.06 -13.26 16.46
CA GLU A 140 17.02 -14.30 17.50
C GLU A 140 15.97 -15.36 17.12
N GLN A 141 16.37 -16.63 17.11
CA GLN A 141 15.51 -17.73 16.65
C GLN A 141 14.64 -18.29 17.78
N ASN A 142 15.03 -18.03 19.03
CA ASN A 142 14.27 -18.42 20.20
C ASN A 142 13.12 -17.42 20.44
N ILE A 143 11.90 -17.86 20.12
CA ILE A 143 10.68 -17.06 20.29
C ILE A 143 10.48 -16.62 21.75
N ARG A 144 10.86 -17.45 22.73
CA ARG A 144 10.74 -17.06 24.14
C ARG A 144 11.64 -15.88 24.46
N VAL A 145 12.91 -15.92 24.04
CA VAL A 145 13.88 -14.82 24.25
C VAL A 145 13.38 -13.54 23.58
N LEU A 146 12.86 -13.64 22.35
CA LEU A 146 12.26 -12.48 21.65
C LEU A 146 11.07 -11.90 22.41
N LEU A 147 10.17 -12.75 22.92
CA LEU A 147 9.02 -12.29 23.69
C LEU A 147 9.46 -11.60 24.98
N GLU A 148 10.40 -12.18 25.71
CA GLU A 148 10.93 -11.62 26.96
C GLU A 148 11.65 -10.27 26.74
N GLN A 149 12.25 -10.05 25.57
CA GLN A 149 12.86 -8.75 25.18
C GLN A 149 11.82 -7.67 24.86
N VAL A 150 10.65 -8.06 24.35
CA VAL A 150 9.65 -7.14 23.79
C VAL A 150 8.49 -6.88 24.76
N CYS A 151 8.08 -7.88 25.52
CA CYS A 151 6.92 -7.81 26.41
C CYS A 151 7.17 -8.50 27.75
N SER A 152 6.70 -7.87 28.82
CA SER A 152 6.69 -8.45 30.17
C SER A 152 5.32 -9.06 30.44
N LEU A 153 5.06 -10.22 29.84
CA LEU A 153 3.83 -11.00 30.08
C LEU A 153 4.01 -11.95 31.27
N PRO A 154 2.93 -12.32 31.98
CA PRO A 154 3.02 -13.39 32.97
C PRO A 154 3.36 -14.73 32.28
N ARG A 155 3.90 -15.68 33.05
CA ARG A 155 4.42 -16.96 32.51
C ARG A 155 3.38 -17.76 31.72
N PRO A 156 2.13 -17.95 32.20
CA PRO A 156 1.13 -18.72 31.45
C PRO A 156 0.84 -18.15 30.05
N GLU A 157 0.74 -16.83 29.93
CA GLU A 157 0.49 -16.11 28.68
C GLU A 157 1.70 -16.20 27.75
N THR A 158 2.90 -16.08 28.31
CA THR A 158 4.17 -16.25 27.58
C THR A 158 4.28 -17.66 27.00
N ASP A 159 3.99 -18.68 27.80
CA ASP A 159 4.05 -20.09 27.38
C ASP A 159 3.02 -20.40 26.28
N ASN A 160 1.80 -19.85 26.41
CA ASN A 160 0.79 -19.96 25.37
C ASN A 160 1.24 -19.28 24.06
N ALA A 161 1.79 -18.06 24.15
CA ALA A 161 2.29 -17.34 22.98
C ALA A 161 3.43 -18.09 22.27
N VAL A 162 4.39 -18.63 23.02
CA VAL A 162 5.49 -19.45 22.48
C VAL A 162 4.91 -20.66 21.73
N ARG A 163 3.95 -21.37 22.32
CA ARG A 163 3.32 -22.54 21.69
C ARG A 163 2.64 -22.20 20.36
N VAL A 164 1.86 -21.12 20.33
CA VAL A 164 1.12 -20.70 19.12
C VAL A 164 2.09 -20.21 18.04
N LEU A 165 3.06 -19.36 18.38
CA LEU A 165 3.97 -18.77 17.40
C LEU A 165 4.97 -19.78 16.83
N SER A 166 5.38 -20.78 17.62
CA SER A 166 6.31 -21.84 17.19
C SER A 166 5.72 -22.77 16.13
N THR A 167 4.39 -22.91 16.11
CA THR A 167 3.66 -23.78 15.17
C THR A 167 3.15 -23.04 13.93
N ALA A 168 3.26 -21.71 13.90
CA ALA A 168 2.82 -20.91 12.76
C ALA A 168 3.77 -21.06 11.55
N SER A 169 3.20 -21.44 10.40
CA SER A 169 3.87 -21.86 9.16
C SER A 169 4.70 -20.79 8.41
N GLY A 170 4.96 -19.65 9.05
CA GLY A 170 5.83 -18.61 8.50
C GLY A 170 6.76 -17.97 9.51
N THR A 171 6.68 -18.35 10.80
CA THR A 171 7.51 -17.76 11.86
C THR A 171 8.94 -18.28 11.74
N ARG A 172 9.13 -19.60 11.65
CA ARG A 172 10.48 -20.21 11.61
C ARG A 172 11.27 -19.80 10.37
N GLU A 173 10.62 -19.75 9.21
CA GLU A 173 11.24 -19.33 7.96
C GLU A 173 11.57 -17.83 7.95
N ALA A 174 10.82 -17.01 8.69
CA ALA A 174 11.13 -15.59 8.82
C ALA A 174 12.33 -15.36 9.74
N LEU A 175 12.39 -16.07 10.87
CA LEU A 175 13.47 -15.96 11.87
C LEU A 175 14.82 -16.51 11.33
N ALA A 176 14.80 -17.58 10.55
CA ALA A 176 16.01 -18.19 10.01
C ALA A 176 16.68 -17.38 8.87
N LYS A 177 16.02 -16.34 8.35
CA LYS A 177 16.56 -15.56 7.23
C LYS A 177 17.37 -14.38 7.74
N VAL A 178 18.57 -14.23 7.17
CA VAL A 178 19.34 -12.98 7.26
C VAL A 178 18.49 -11.84 6.71
N GLN A 179 18.31 -10.80 7.50
CA GLN A 179 17.60 -9.60 7.10
C GLN A 179 18.61 -8.56 6.62
N LYS A 180 18.36 -7.99 5.44
CA LYS A 180 19.05 -6.78 4.97
C LYS A 180 18.06 -5.62 5.05
N PRO A 181 18.16 -4.74 6.06
CA PRO A 181 17.29 -3.58 6.17
C PRO A 181 17.48 -2.62 4.99
N PHE A 182 16.43 -1.88 4.68
CA PHE A 182 16.45 -0.76 3.75
C PHE A 182 15.37 0.24 4.14
N VAL A 183 15.59 1.50 3.80
CA VAL A 183 14.60 2.55 4.07
C VAL A 183 13.51 2.49 3.01
N HIS A 184 12.28 2.48 3.48
CA HIS A 184 11.11 2.53 2.61
C HIS A 184 10.89 3.94 2.04
N ALA A 185 10.29 4.03 0.85
CA ALA A 185 10.08 5.32 0.17
C ALA A 185 9.26 6.31 1.02
N GLU A 186 8.24 5.84 1.74
CA GLU A 186 7.41 6.67 2.62
C GLU A 186 8.26 7.39 3.67
N ALA A 187 9.14 6.66 4.35
CA ALA A 187 10.00 7.21 5.39
C ALA A 187 11.09 8.12 4.81
N ALA A 188 11.67 7.75 3.67
CA ALA A 188 12.68 8.56 2.99
C ALA A 188 12.13 9.91 2.52
N VAL A 189 10.95 9.93 1.88
CA VAL A 189 10.31 11.18 1.44
C VAL A 189 9.89 12.01 2.63
N ALA A 190 9.37 11.39 3.70
CA ALA A 190 9.07 12.11 4.93
C ALA A 190 10.33 12.78 5.50
N LYS A 191 11.43 12.07 5.70
CA LYS A 191 12.68 12.68 6.19
C LYS A 191 13.11 13.85 5.29
N HIS A 192 13.13 13.66 3.97
CA HIS A 192 13.51 14.69 3.03
C HIS A 192 12.61 15.94 3.11
N PHE A 193 11.29 15.77 3.24
CA PHE A 193 10.37 16.89 3.45
C PHE A 193 10.67 17.64 4.75
N SER A 194 10.99 16.91 5.83
CA SER A 194 11.32 17.52 7.12
C SER A 194 12.67 18.25 7.09
N THR A 195 13.66 17.74 6.37
CA THR A 195 15.01 18.32 6.34
C THR A 195 15.11 19.51 5.40
N GLN A 196 14.32 19.53 4.33
CA GLN A 196 14.26 20.65 3.38
C GLN A 196 13.20 21.71 3.76
N ASP A 197 12.48 21.51 4.87
CA ASP A 197 11.38 22.38 5.33
C ASP A 197 10.35 22.67 4.23
N PHE A 198 9.95 21.63 3.50
CA PHE A 198 8.99 21.78 2.41
C PHE A 198 7.57 22.00 2.95
N ALA A 199 6.91 23.03 2.39
CA ALA A 199 5.50 23.29 2.64
C ALA A 199 4.62 22.31 1.84
N PHE A 200 3.55 21.83 2.49
CA PHE A 200 2.50 21.09 1.80
C PHE A 200 1.63 22.03 0.95
N VAL A 201 1.04 21.48 -0.11
CA VAL A 201 0.09 22.22 -0.94
C VAL A 201 -1.22 22.39 -0.16
N GLY A 202 -1.55 23.62 0.21
CA GLY A 202 -2.73 23.94 1.02
C GLY A 202 -2.70 23.26 2.38
N SER A 203 -3.80 22.60 2.76
CA SER A 203 -3.91 21.82 4.00
C SER A 203 -3.69 20.32 3.81
N ASP A 204 -3.29 19.86 2.61
CA ASP A 204 -3.18 18.44 2.30
C ASP A 204 -1.78 17.88 2.63
N ARG A 205 -1.63 17.37 3.85
CA ARG A 205 -0.40 16.73 4.32
C ARG A 205 -0.28 15.31 3.78
N TYR A 206 -0.05 15.18 2.47
CA TYR A 206 -0.02 13.91 1.77
C TYR A 206 1.30 13.62 1.04
N ILE A 207 1.88 12.45 1.34
CA ILE A 207 2.96 11.83 0.55
C ILE A 207 2.39 10.67 -0.26
N GLY A 208 2.41 10.83 -1.59
CA GLY A 208 1.97 9.80 -2.54
C GLY A 208 3.00 8.71 -2.76
N CYS A 209 2.76 7.52 -2.18
CA CYS A 209 3.51 6.31 -2.50
C CYS A 209 2.67 5.29 -3.25
N SER A 210 3.33 4.40 -4.00
CA SER A 210 2.67 3.36 -4.81
C SER A 210 1.85 2.32 -3.99
N LYS A 211 2.04 2.33 -2.66
CA LYS A 211 1.33 1.50 -1.69
C LYS A 211 0.98 2.35 -0.46
N PRO A 212 -0.06 1.98 0.30
CA PRO A 212 -0.28 2.57 1.61
C PRO A 212 0.92 2.29 2.52
N PRO A 213 1.19 3.17 3.51
CA PRO A 213 2.33 3.02 4.38
C PRO A 213 2.32 1.66 5.09
N CYS A 214 3.50 1.12 5.29
CA CYS A 214 3.67 -0.01 6.19
C CYS A 214 3.51 0.41 7.66
N TYR A 215 3.41 -0.54 8.57
CA TYR A 215 3.25 -0.26 10.00
C TYR A 215 4.39 0.63 10.54
N CYS A 216 5.65 0.27 10.24
CA CYS A 216 6.81 1.07 10.68
C CYS A 216 6.84 2.47 10.03
N CYS A 217 6.51 2.60 8.74
CA CYS A 217 6.43 3.90 8.08
C CYS A 217 5.33 4.78 8.68
N GLN A 218 4.18 4.19 9.04
CA GLN A 218 3.09 4.92 9.68
C GLN A 218 3.50 5.43 11.07
N LEU A 219 4.16 4.60 11.88
CA LEU A 219 4.66 5.02 13.18
C LEU A 219 5.70 6.15 13.03
N TYR A 220 6.66 5.98 12.12
CA TYR A 220 7.66 7.00 11.82
C TYR A 220 7.02 8.34 11.45
N MET A 221 6.04 8.35 10.53
CA MET A 221 5.36 9.59 10.12
C MET A 221 4.47 10.21 11.19
N LYS A 222 3.96 9.41 12.15
CA LYS A 222 3.16 9.91 13.28
C LYS A 222 4.02 10.58 14.34
N GLN A 223 5.23 10.07 14.55
CA GLN A 223 6.16 10.55 15.56
C GLN A 223 7.12 11.61 15.02
N SER A 224 7.27 11.70 13.70
CA SER A 224 8.01 12.79 13.07
C SER A 224 7.22 14.10 13.09
N HIS A 225 7.95 15.22 13.03
CA HIS A 225 7.41 16.58 13.07
C HIS A 225 6.45 16.94 11.92
N ILE A 226 6.38 16.10 10.89
CA ILE A 226 5.56 16.34 9.71
C ILE A 226 4.07 16.13 10.01
N ASN A 227 3.74 15.30 11.01
CA ASN A 227 2.37 14.96 11.42
C ASN A 227 1.43 14.83 10.19
N MET A 228 1.71 13.81 9.41
CA MET A 228 1.00 13.54 8.16
C MET A 228 -0.46 13.14 8.41
N GLY A 229 -1.36 13.56 7.52
CA GLY A 229 -2.76 13.16 7.56
C GLY A 229 -2.92 11.64 7.58
N HIS A 230 -3.82 11.14 8.43
CA HIS A 230 -3.98 9.71 8.67
C HIS A 230 -4.44 8.97 7.40
N LYS A 231 -3.55 8.20 6.77
CA LYS A 231 -3.96 7.17 5.81
C LYS A 231 -4.13 5.83 6.49
N GLU A 232 -5.07 5.04 5.95
CA GLU A 232 -5.17 3.62 6.24
C GLU A 232 -3.82 2.95 5.99
N THR A 233 -3.26 2.36 7.02
CA THR A 233 -2.03 1.56 6.92
C THR A 233 -2.32 0.23 6.26
N SER A 234 -1.36 -0.30 5.50
CA SER A 234 -1.40 -1.71 5.12
C SER A 234 -1.39 -2.66 6.32
N GLY A 235 -0.96 -2.15 7.49
CA GLY A 235 -0.77 -2.93 8.72
C GLY A 235 0.40 -3.92 8.63
N ARG A 236 1.17 -3.89 7.54
CA ARG A 236 2.29 -4.82 7.34
C ARG A 236 3.51 -4.34 8.10
N ALA A 237 3.96 -5.12 9.08
CA ALA A 237 5.27 -4.96 9.69
C ALA A 237 6.33 -5.62 8.80
N TRP A 238 7.27 -4.83 8.28
CA TRP A 238 8.36 -5.34 7.44
C TRP A 238 9.63 -5.44 8.28
N LEU A 239 10.16 -6.66 8.42
CA LEU A 239 11.40 -6.93 9.17
C LEU A 239 12.64 -6.24 8.57
N LYS A 240 12.57 -5.89 7.29
CA LYS A 240 13.64 -5.21 6.56
C LYS A 240 13.51 -3.68 6.58
N TRP A 241 12.65 -3.13 7.42
CA TRP A 241 12.50 -1.68 7.51
C TRP A 241 13.70 -1.07 8.25
N ALA A 242 14.16 0.09 7.80
CA ALA A 242 15.21 0.88 8.44
C ALA A 242 14.80 2.35 8.56
N LEU A 243 15.38 3.04 9.56
CA LEU A 243 15.20 4.48 9.76
C LEU A 243 15.84 5.27 8.61
N PRO A 244 15.23 6.33 8.09
CA PRO A 244 15.92 7.27 7.21
C PRO A 244 16.99 8.03 8.01
N ASN A 245 18.27 7.81 7.71
CA ASN A 245 19.38 8.57 8.30
C ASN A 245 20.22 9.23 7.19
N ASP A 246 20.48 10.53 7.36
CA ASP A 246 21.18 11.39 6.40
C ASP A 246 22.72 11.28 6.53
N ASP A 247 23.22 10.80 7.68
CA ASP A 247 24.64 10.93 8.00
C ASP A 247 25.34 9.56 8.08
N ARG A 248 26.08 9.22 7.02
CA ARG A 248 27.41 8.60 7.14
C ARG A 248 28.45 9.52 6.48
N GLU A 249 28.41 10.81 6.80
CA GLU A 249 29.54 11.68 6.47
C GLU A 249 30.68 11.38 7.45
N GLY A 250 31.71 10.69 6.97
CA GLY A 250 33.08 10.80 7.49
C GLY A 250 33.42 10.27 8.88
N ASN A 251 32.45 10.03 9.77
CA ASN A 251 32.71 9.37 11.07
C ASN A 251 32.42 7.89 10.98
N GLU A 252 33.40 7.15 10.45
CA GLU A 252 33.58 5.78 10.86
C GLU A 252 33.66 5.73 12.40
N ALA A 253 32.73 4.98 13.03
CA ALA A 253 32.86 4.34 14.35
C ALA A 253 31.89 4.69 15.50
N THR A 254 30.95 5.63 15.44
CA THR A 254 30.06 5.86 16.62
C THR A 254 28.60 5.40 16.49
N GLY A 255 28.07 5.21 15.28
CA GLY A 255 26.72 4.60 15.10
C GLY A 255 25.57 5.34 15.81
N THR A 256 25.79 6.59 16.24
CA THR A 256 24.83 7.38 17.00
C THR A 256 23.87 8.10 16.05
N TYR A 257 22.58 7.81 16.18
CA TYR A 257 21.53 8.58 15.51
C TYR A 257 21.50 10.01 16.06
N LYS A 258 21.03 10.98 15.25
CA LYS A 258 20.69 12.32 15.77
C LYS A 258 19.71 12.17 16.96
N LEU A 259 19.77 13.09 17.92
CA LEU A 259 18.94 13.01 19.14
C LEU A 259 17.44 12.87 18.81
N ASP A 260 16.97 13.61 17.81
CA ASP A 260 15.58 13.54 17.36
C ASP A 260 15.24 12.19 16.72
N ASP A 261 16.13 11.64 15.91
CA ASP A 261 15.98 10.33 15.27
C ASP A 261 16.00 9.19 16.32
N SER A 262 16.82 9.33 17.37
CA SER A 262 16.85 8.40 18.51
C SER A 262 15.54 8.43 19.30
N LYS A 263 14.99 9.63 19.53
CA LYS A 263 13.72 9.80 20.23
C LYS A 263 12.56 9.17 19.43
N ILE A 264 12.49 9.45 18.13
CA ILE A 264 11.51 8.82 17.24
C ILE A 264 11.62 7.30 17.32
N LEU A 265 12.83 6.74 17.21
CA LEU A 265 13.03 5.28 17.34
C LEU A 265 12.54 4.73 18.67
N SER A 266 12.84 5.39 19.79
CA SER A 266 12.37 4.97 21.12
C SER A 266 10.84 4.96 21.17
N ASP A 267 10.20 6.04 20.73
CA ASP A 267 8.74 6.16 20.71
C ASP A 267 8.10 5.09 19.80
N MET A 268 8.73 4.78 18.66
CA MET A 268 8.30 3.71 17.76
C MET A 268 8.35 2.37 18.50
N ILE A 269 9.48 2.05 19.12
CA ILE A 269 9.71 0.81 19.86
C ILE A 269 8.68 0.65 20.97
N ASP A 270 8.42 1.68 21.77
CA ASP A 270 7.46 1.62 22.88
C ASP A 270 6.02 1.39 22.38
N THR A 271 5.66 2.01 21.26
CA THR A 271 4.37 1.77 20.60
C THR A 271 4.28 0.33 20.11
N MET A 272 5.33 -0.21 19.48
CA MET A 272 5.37 -1.58 19.00
C MET A 272 5.27 -2.59 20.16
N LYS A 273 6.00 -2.38 21.25
CA LYS A 273 5.94 -3.22 22.46
C LYS A 273 4.53 -3.24 23.05
N SER A 274 3.89 -2.07 23.13
CA SER A 274 2.52 -1.93 23.62
C SER A 274 1.52 -2.68 22.72
N ASP A 275 1.65 -2.53 21.40
CA ASP A 275 0.79 -3.20 20.42
C ASP A 275 0.94 -4.73 20.43
N VAL A 276 2.17 -5.23 20.55
CA VAL A 276 2.47 -6.66 20.68
C VAL A 276 1.89 -7.19 21.98
N THR A 277 2.18 -6.55 23.11
CA THR A 277 1.68 -6.96 24.43
C THR A 277 0.16 -7.06 24.43
N ARG A 278 -0.52 -5.99 23.97
CA ARG A 278 -1.99 -5.97 23.84
C ARG A 278 -2.52 -7.10 22.97
N SER A 279 -1.91 -7.33 21.81
CA SER A 279 -2.34 -8.39 20.89
C SER A 279 -2.22 -9.77 21.54
N LEU A 280 -1.12 -10.03 22.25
CA LEU A 280 -0.87 -11.30 22.94
C LEU A 280 -1.83 -11.50 24.13
N THR A 281 -2.07 -10.47 24.94
CA THR A 281 -3.02 -10.53 26.06
C THR A 281 -4.45 -10.82 25.60
N HIS A 282 -4.86 -10.32 24.44
CA HIS A 282 -6.17 -10.62 23.85
C HIS A 282 -6.20 -11.90 23.00
N GLY A 283 -5.14 -12.71 23.00
CA GLY A 283 -5.06 -13.96 22.24
C GLY A 283 -5.10 -13.76 20.71
N GLN A 284 -4.74 -12.57 20.22
CA GLN A 284 -4.73 -12.25 18.80
C GLN A 284 -3.38 -12.61 18.17
N TYR A 285 -3.28 -13.85 17.68
CA TYR A 285 -2.07 -14.35 17.03
C TYR A 285 -2.21 -14.35 15.50
N GLY A 286 -1.25 -13.73 14.81
CA GLY A 286 -1.12 -13.82 13.35
C GLY A 286 -2.33 -13.32 12.56
N ARG A 287 -2.34 -12.03 12.17
CA ARG A 287 -3.34 -11.55 11.20
C ARG A 287 -3.07 -12.17 9.82
N LYS A 288 -4.10 -12.78 9.21
CA LYS A 288 -4.04 -13.15 7.79
C LYS A 288 -3.73 -11.91 6.96
N ARG A 289 -2.88 -12.07 5.94
CA ARG A 289 -2.41 -10.96 5.12
C ARG A 289 -3.60 -10.32 4.39
N LYS A 290 -3.94 -9.08 4.75
CA LYS A 290 -4.82 -8.23 3.92
C LYS A 290 -4.13 -7.91 2.61
N HIS A 291 -4.88 -8.07 1.51
CA HIS A 291 -4.45 -7.54 0.22
C HIS A 291 -4.29 -6.03 0.35
N ASP A 292 -3.19 -5.48 -0.17
CA ASP A 292 -2.98 -4.03 -0.14
C ASP A 292 -4.13 -3.38 -0.92
N THR A 293 -4.94 -2.57 -0.24
CA THR A 293 -6.15 -1.93 -0.76
C THR A 293 -5.86 -0.88 -1.84
N THR A 294 -4.61 -0.70 -2.28
CA THR A 294 -4.31 0.02 -3.53
C THR A 294 -4.79 -0.70 -4.79
N THR A 295 -5.17 -1.99 -4.69
CA THR A 295 -5.97 -2.63 -5.75
C THR A 295 -7.45 -2.33 -5.64
N GLY A 296 -7.84 -1.57 -4.62
CA GLY A 296 -9.18 -1.05 -4.38
C GLY A 296 -9.84 -0.89 -5.73
N ILE A 297 -10.76 -1.82 -5.99
CA ILE A 297 -11.94 -1.49 -6.76
C ILE A 297 -12.48 -0.35 -5.93
N THR A 298 -12.02 0.88 -6.21
CA THR A 298 -12.73 2.07 -5.79
C THR A 298 -14.14 1.72 -6.25
N PRO A 299 -15.13 1.58 -5.34
CA PRO A 299 -16.49 1.46 -5.79
C PRO A 299 -16.63 2.58 -6.81
N MET A 300 -16.92 2.22 -8.07
CA MET A 300 -17.21 3.25 -9.04
C MET A 300 -18.42 3.93 -8.41
N ILE A 301 -18.19 5.10 -7.81
CA ILE A 301 -19.28 6.02 -7.53
C ILE A 301 -19.81 6.24 -8.94
N TRP A 302 -20.96 5.63 -9.21
CA TRP A 302 -21.69 5.91 -10.41
C TRP A 302 -21.96 7.42 -10.34
N GLU A 303 -21.27 8.20 -11.17
CA GLU A 303 -21.74 9.52 -11.54
C GLU A 303 -22.96 9.32 -12.44
N ASP A 304 -24.05 8.84 -11.84
CA ASP A 304 -25.38 8.93 -12.38
C ASP A 304 -26.06 10.06 -11.61
N SER A 305 -25.82 11.29 -12.08
CA SER A 305 -26.79 12.39 -12.08
C SER A 305 -26.14 13.64 -12.67
N ALA A 306 -26.10 13.69 -13.99
CA ALA A 306 -26.44 14.95 -14.64
C ALA A 306 -27.89 15.30 -14.22
N GLN A 307 -28.02 16.18 -13.25
CA GLN A 307 -29.22 16.97 -13.03
C GLN A 307 -28.81 18.44 -13.14
N PRO A 308 -29.56 19.26 -13.89
CA PRO A 308 -29.16 20.62 -14.23
C PRO A 308 -29.11 21.52 -13.01
N GLU A 309 -28.15 22.44 -13.03
CA GLU A 309 -27.96 23.51 -12.06
C GLU A 309 -29.29 24.20 -11.71
N SER A 310 -29.72 24.05 -10.45
CA SER A 310 -30.66 25.01 -9.86
C SER A 310 -29.85 26.21 -9.37
N VAL A 311 -30.06 27.32 -10.06
CA VAL A 311 -29.54 28.66 -9.77
C VAL A 311 -29.73 28.99 -8.29
N ARG A 312 -28.64 29.17 -7.55
CA ARG A 312 -28.67 29.88 -6.26
C ARG A 312 -28.42 31.38 -6.50
N PRO A 313 -29.19 32.27 -5.88
CA PRO A 313 -29.05 33.71 -6.10
C PRO A 313 -27.76 34.23 -5.47
N SER A 314 -27.12 35.17 -6.17
CA SER A 314 -25.92 35.88 -5.73
C SER A 314 -26.13 36.58 -4.39
N PRO A 315 -25.14 36.59 -3.47
CA PRO A 315 -25.18 37.46 -2.31
C PRO A 315 -24.93 38.92 -2.75
N ALA A 316 -25.81 39.82 -2.32
CA ALA A 316 -25.70 41.25 -2.56
C ALA A 316 -24.45 41.86 -1.88
N PRO A 317 -23.89 42.97 -2.40
CA PRO A 317 -22.68 43.57 -1.86
C PRO A 317 -22.96 44.27 -0.52
N ALA A 318 -22.10 44.02 0.47
CA ALA A 318 -22.12 44.73 1.75
C ALA A 318 -21.75 46.21 1.56
N LEU A 319 -22.70 47.09 1.89
CA LEU A 319 -22.51 48.53 1.99
C LEU A 319 -21.59 48.85 3.17
N LEU A 320 -20.40 49.37 2.88
CA LEU A 320 -19.60 50.15 3.80
C LEU A 320 -20.32 51.47 4.09
N GLN A 321 -20.80 51.65 5.32
CA GLN A 321 -21.08 52.98 5.86
C GLN A 321 -20.20 53.22 7.08
N GLY A 322 -19.20 54.08 6.89
CA GLY A 322 -18.54 54.77 7.99
C GLY A 322 -19.48 55.82 8.58
N LYS A 323 -19.34 56.04 9.89
CA LYS A 323 -19.65 57.32 10.52
C LYS A 323 -18.55 57.64 11.51
N SER A 324 -17.77 58.65 11.15
CA SER A 324 -17.10 59.54 12.08
C SER A 324 -18.12 60.56 12.59
N ALA A 325 -18.09 60.77 13.90
CA ALA A 325 -18.56 61.89 14.73
C ALA A 325 -19.20 61.31 16.00
#